data_AF-A0A2H3B2Z2-F1
#
_entry.id   AF-A0A2H3B2Z2-F1
#
_cell.length_a   1.000
_cell.length_b   1.000
_cell.length_c   1.000
_cell.angle_alpha   90.00
_cell.angle_beta   90.00
_cell.angle_gamma   90.00
#
_symmetry.space_group_name_H-M   'P 1'
#
loop_
_entity.id
_entity.type
_entity.pdbx_description
1 polymer ?
#
loop_
_entity_poly.entity_id
_entity_poly.type
_entity_poly.pdbx_seq_one_letter_code
_entity_poly.pdbx_strand_id
1 'polypeptide(L)'
;MENYRGVSRGSYIWGRSVHNTRVERMWVDTNTGFSNKWKIFFQSLEHHHSLNPHLNRHIWLLHHLFLAHIDSDANTWAEHWNNHKMSLKGRRASPLQMWMESQLLHGARGLEHLTADDPRRVAPFAAVPNMGLNEDMLRQLQARQRVRIEAPDSGALYTSSLLTSANV
;
A
#
# COMPACT_ATOMS: atom_id res chain seq x y z
N MET A 1 7.39 6.01 16.95
CA MET A 1 6.90 4.89 16.10
C MET A 1 7.09 3.55 16.81
N GLU A 2 8.25 3.27 17.40
CA GLU A 2 8.50 2.04 18.17
C GLU A 2 7.62 1.91 19.42
N ASN A 3 7.40 3.01 20.16
CA ASN A 3 6.57 3.02 21.38
C ASN A 3 5.11 2.59 21.18
N TYR A 4 4.61 2.56 19.93
CA TYR A 4 3.24 2.15 19.62
C TYR A 4 3.15 0.84 18.83
N ARG A 5 4.27 0.33 18.30
CA ARG A 5 4.30 -0.81 17.35
C ARG A 5 5.29 -1.92 17.71
N GLY A 6 6.02 -1.76 18.83
CA GLY A 6 7.03 -2.71 19.29
C GLY A 6 8.41 -2.45 18.68
N VAL A 7 9.45 -2.77 19.45
CA VAL A 7 10.86 -2.65 19.05
C VAL A 7 11.20 -3.72 18.00
N SER A 8 12.05 -3.40 17.01
CA SER A 8 12.61 -4.35 16.02
C SER A 8 11.69 -4.90 14.90
N ARG A 9 10.65 -4.19 14.47
CA ARG A 9 9.87 -4.59 13.25
C ARG A 9 10.48 -4.17 11.91
N GLY A 10 11.55 -3.36 11.90
CA GLY A 10 12.09 -2.83 10.65
C GLY A 10 11.17 -1.81 9.98
N SER A 11 10.35 -1.09 10.74
CA SER A 11 9.44 -0.02 10.26
C SER A 11 10.15 1.22 9.72
N TYR A 12 11.49 1.18 9.68
CA TYR A 12 12.34 2.22 9.15
C TYR A 12 13.24 1.60 8.09
N ILE A 13 13.09 2.04 6.83
CA ILE A 13 13.93 1.60 5.73
C ILE A 13 15.28 2.31 5.90
N TRP A 14 16.26 1.60 6.42
CA TRP A 14 17.61 2.10 6.70
C TRP A 14 18.64 1.29 5.89
N GLY A 15 19.60 1.97 5.25
CA GLY A 15 20.64 1.34 4.43
C GLY A 15 21.12 2.24 3.28
N ARG A 16 22.22 1.86 2.63
CA ARG A 16 22.71 2.58 1.42
C ARG A 16 21.68 2.45 0.29
N SER A 17 21.38 3.56 -0.40
CA SER A 17 20.35 3.68 -1.46
C SER A 17 20.41 2.59 -2.54
N VAL A 18 21.59 2.02 -2.78
CA VAL A 18 21.83 0.90 -3.71
C VAL A 18 20.98 -0.35 -3.45
N HIS A 19 20.42 -0.55 -2.25
CA HIS A 19 19.51 -1.67 -1.96
C HIS A 19 18.02 -1.32 -2.13
N ASN A 20 17.71 -0.04 -2.39
CA ASN A 20 16.34 0.45 -2.53
C ASN A 20 15.90 0.58 -4.01
N THR A 21 16.45 -0.27 -4.87
CA THR A 21 16.26 -0.24 -6.33
C THR A 21 14.79 -0.21 -6.75
N ARG A 22 13.89 -0.83 -5.96
CA ARG A 22 12.45 -0.85 -6.26
C ARG A 22 11.79 0.51 -6.02
N VAL A 23 12.11 1.19 -4.92
CA VAL A 23 11.58 2.53 -4.65
C VAL A 23 12.19 3.54 -5.62
N GLU A 24 13.47 3.41 -5.94
CA GLU A 24 14.13 4.26 -6.95
C GLU A 24 13.50 4.08 -8.33
N ARG A 25 13.24 2.83 -8.75
CA ARG A 25 12.55 2.56 -10.02
C ARG A 25 11.13 3.13 -10.03
N MET A 26 10.37 2.91 -8.95
CA MET A 26 9.05 3.51 -8.79
C MET A 26 9.11 5.03 -8.88
N TRP A 27 10.11 5.67 -8.27
CA TRP A 27 10.31 7.11 -8.36
C TRP A 27 10.58 7.56 -9.80
N VAL A 28 11.43 6.86 -10.55
CA VAL A 28 11.69 7.16 -11.97
C VAL A 28 10.41 7.04 -12.79
N ASP A 29 9.64 5.96 -12.57
CA ASP A 29 8.38 5.72 -13.28
C ASP A 29 7.33 6.80 -12.96
N THR A 30 7.22 7.19 -11.68
CA THR A 30 6.35 8.30 -11.21
C THR A 30 6.76 9.63 -11.81
N ASN A 31 8.07 9.90 -11.80
CA ASN A 31 8.59 11.15 -12.32
C ASN A 31 8.34 11.25 -13.82
N THR A 32 8.61 10.18 -14.57
CA THR A 32 8.44 10.14 -16.02
C THR A 32 6.97 10.14 -16.43
N GLY A 33 6.11 9.39 -15.74
CA GLY A 33 4.71 9.21 -16.12
C GLY A 33 3.76 10.30 -15.63
N PHE A 34 4.10 11.00 -14.55
CA PHE A 34 3.22 11.99 -13.93
C PHE A 34 3.93 13.33 -13.61
N SER A 35 4.99 13.31 -12.81
CA SER A 35 5.53 14.56 -12.23
C SER A 35 6.17 15.49 -13.27
N ASN A 36 6.88 14.93 -14.26
CA ASN A 36 7.69 15.70 -15.18
C ASN A 36 6.87 16.64 -16.07
N LYS A 37 5.62 16.29 -16.42
CA LYS A 37 4.78 17.17 -17.24
C LYS A 37 4.36 18.43 -16.48
N TRP A 38 4.01 18.30 -15.19
CA TRP A 38 3.66 19.43 -14.34
C TRP A 38 4.87 20.32 -14.08
N LYS A 39 6.04 19.71 -13.88
CA LYS A 39 7.31 20.43 -13.80
C LYS A 39 7.55 21.28 -15.05
N ILE A 40 7.47 20.69 -16.25
CA ILE A 40 7.66 21.41 -17.51
C ILE A 40 6.63 22.53 -17.67
N PHE A 41 5.37 22.26 -17.33
CA PHE A 41 4.31 23.25 -17.37
C PHE A 41 4.60 24.47 -16.49
N PHE A 42 4.99 24.26 -15.22
CA PHE A 42 5.31 25.35 -14.31
C PHE A 42 6.60 26.09 -14.71
N GLN A 43 7.60 25.39 -15.25
CA GLN A 43 8.79 26.02 -15.82
C GLN A 43 8.45 26.92 -17.01
N SER A 44 7.47 26.52 -17.84
CA SER A 44 6.96 27.38 -18.92
C SER A 44 6.27 28.63 -18.39
N LEU A 45 5.49 28.52 -17.30
CA LEU A 45 4.88 29.68 -16.64
C LEU A 45 5.94 30.63 -16.06
N GLU A 46 7.02 30.10 -15.51
CA GLU A 46 8.16 30.88 -15.01
C GLU A 46 8.83 31.65 -16.14
N HIS A 47 9.10 30.98 -17.27
CA HIS A 47 9.82 31.60 -18.39
C HIS A 47 8.98 32.61 -19.18
N HIS A 48 7.71 32.31 -19.45
CA HIS A 48 6.89 33.10 -20.38
C HIS A 48 5.85 33.99 -19.70
N HIS A 49 5.47 33.69 -18.45
CA HIS A 49 4.32 34.32 -17.79
C HIS A 49 4.68 34.97 -16.45
N SER A 50 5.97 35.22 -16.19
CA SER A 50 6.46 35.91 -14.98
C SER A 50 6.01 35.25 -13.66
N LEU A 51 5.81 33.94 -13.66
CA LEU A 51 5.58 33.20 -12.42
C LEU A 51 6.86 33.25 -11.56
N ASN A 52 6.77 33.84 -10.37
CA ASN A 52 7.87 33.89 -9.41
C ASN A 52 7.69 32.84 -8.28
N PRO A 53 8.53 31.80 -8.21
CA PRO A 53 8.45 30.75 -7.19
C PRO A 53 8.82 31.23 -5.78
N HIS A 54 9.45 32.39 -5.62
CA HIS A 54 9.78 32.97 -4.32
C HIS A 54 8.62 33.79 -3.72
N LEU A 55 7.53 33.99 -4.47
CA LEU A 55 6.36 34.70 -3.99
C LEU A 55 5.28 33.73 -3.52
N ASN A 56 5.03 33.68 -2.22
CA ASN A 56 3.99 32.83 -1.61
C ASN A 56 2.60 33.02 -2.24
N ARG A 57 2.27 34.24 -2.68
CA ARG A 57 1.03 34.56 -3.40
C ARG A 57 0.90 33.82 -4.75
N HIS A 58 2.00 33.65 -5.47
CA HIS A 58 2.02 32.88 -6.72
C HIS A 58 1.89 31.38 -6.44
N ILE A 59 2.58 30.87 -5.42
CA ILE A 59 2.44 29.47 -4.99
C ILE A 59 0.98 29.17 -4.59
N TRP A 60 0.37 30.06 -3.80
CA TRP A 60 -1.04 29.93 -3.41
C TRP A 60 -1.96 29.91 -4.63
N LEU A 61 -1.72 30.79 -5.61
CA LEU A 61 -2.49 30.83 -6.85
C LEU A 61 -2.34 29.52 -7.64
N LEU A 62 -1.13 28.97 -7.74
CA LEU A 62 -0.91 27.68 -8.39
C LEU A 62 -1.64 26.55 -7.69
N HIS A 63 -1.61 26.51 -6.36
CA HIS A 63 -2.38 25.51 -5.61
C HIS A 63 -3.88 25.69 -5.84
N HIS A 64 -4.39 26.91 -5.77
CA HIS A 64 -5.81 27.19 -5.98
C HIS A 64 -6.29 26.74 -7.36
N LEU A 65 -5.49 26.99 -8.40
CA LEU A 65 -5.86 26.68 -9.78
C LEU A 65 -5.62 25.21 -10.16
N PHE A 66 -4.48 24.64 -9.76
CA PHE A 66 -3.99 23.39 -10.35
C PHE A 66 -3.95 22.22 -9.39
N LEU A 67 -4.07 22.42 -8.07
CA LEU A 67 -3.95 21.30 -7.12
C LEU A 67 -4.97 20.20 -7.37
N ALA A 68 -6.24 20.57 -7.60
CA ALA A 68 -7.29 19.59 -7.92
C ALA A 68 -7.00 18.81 -9.21
N HIS A 69 -6.40 19.46 -10.21
CA HIS A 69 -6.00 18.82 -11.46
C HIS A 69 -4.80 17.89 -11.26
N ILE A 70 -3.82 18.31 -10.47
CA ILE A 70 -2.66 17.50 -10.09
C ILE A 70 -3.13 16.24 -9.35
N ASP A 71 -4.05 16.38 -8.39
CA ASP A 71 -4.57 15.26 -7.61
C ASP A 71 -5.34 14.26 -8.49
N SER A 72 -6.24 14.76 -9.35
CA SER A 72 -6.97 13.91 -10.30
C SER A 72 -6.05 13.14 -11.23
N ASP A 73 -5.01 13.81 -11.70
CA ASP A 73 -4.04 13.24 -12.61
C ASP A 73 -3.10 12.24 -11.91
N ALA A 74 -2.70 12.52 -10.66
CA ALA A 74 -1.96 11.59 -9.82
C ALA A 74 -2.76 10.31 -9.58
N ASN A 75 -4.06 10.43 -9.28
CA ASN A 75 -4.96 9.28 -9.14
C ASN A 75 -5.07 8.48 -10.44
N THR A 76 -5.21 9.16 -11.58
CA THR A 76 -5.31 8.52 -12.90
C THR A 76 -4.03 7.76 -13.26
N TRP A 77 -2.86 8.35 -12.95
CA TRP A 77 -1.57 7.70 -13.12
C TRP A 77 -1.43 6.50 -12.18
N ALA A 78 -1.83 6.63 -10.91
CA ALA A 78 -1.79 5.54 -9.94
C ALA A 78 -2.67 4.36 -10.37
N GLU A 79 -3.88 4.62 -10.88
CA GLU A 79 -4.77 3.59 -11.43
C GLU A 79 -4.13 2.86 -12.62
N HIS A 80 -3.57 3.59 -13.58
CA HIS A 80 -2.86 3.00 -14.71
C HIS A 80 -1.66 2.17 -14.25
N TRP A 81 -0.87 2.72 -13.34
CA TRP A 81 0.30 2.03 -12.80
C TRP A 81 -0.08 0.79 -11.99
N ASN A 82 -1.17 0.80 -11.23
CA ASN A 82 -1.58 -0.37 -10.49
C ASN A 82 -2.09 -1.50 -11.42
N ASN A 83 -2.62 -1.16 -12.59
CA ASN A 83 -3.20 -2.10 -13.54
C ASN A 83 -2.28 -2.52 -14.70
N HIS A 84 -1.16 -1.82 -14.95
CA HIS A 84 -0.25 -2.17 -16.03
C HIS A 84 0.46 -3.51 -15.76
N LYS A 85 0.76 -4.26 -16.82
CA LYS A 85 1.44 -5.56 -16.69
C LYS A 85 2.95 -5.36 -16.55
N MET A 86 3.52 -5.80 -15.43
CA MET A 86 4.97 -5.88 -15.25
C MET A 86 5.48 -7.24 -15.70
N SER A 87 6.64 -7.27 -16.35
CA SER A 87 7.36 -8.52 -16.65
C SER A 87 8.31 -8.82 -15.49
N LEU A 88 7.93 -9.76 -14.64
CA LEU A 88 8.83 -10.37 -13.67
C LEU A 88 9.35 -11.70 -14.24
N LYS A 89 10.46 -12.24 -13.71
CA LYS A 89 11.09 -13.47 -14.20
C LYS A 89 10.05 -14.59 -14.40
N GLY A 90 9.70 -14.87 -15.66
CA GLY A 90 8.74 -15.91 -16.05
C GLY A 90 7.25 -15.59 -15.81
N ARG A 91 6.89 -14.37 -15.38
CA ARG A 91 5.51 -14.02 -15.04
C ARG A 91 5.15 -12.60 -15.46
N ARG A 92 3.96 -12.45 -16.07
CA ARG A 92 3.34 -11.16 -16.36
C ARG A 92 2.12 -10.96 -15.45
N ALA A 93 2.19 -9.99 -14.55
CA ALA A 93 1.09 -9.65 -13.64
C ALA A 93 1.11 -8.14 -13.37
N SER A 94 -0.05 -7.57 -13.04
CA SER A 94 -0.10 -6.17 -12.61
C SER A 94 0.32 -6.01 -11.15
N PRO A 95 0.80 -4.83 -10.73
CA PRO A 95 1.05 -4.54 -9.31
C PRO A 95 -0.15 -4.86 -8.42
N LEU A 96 -1.37 -4.53 -8.87
CA LEU A 96 -2.60 -4.86 -8.18
C LEU A 96 -2.77 -6.38 -8.02
N GLN A 97 -2.59 -7.17 -9.08
CA GLN A 97 -2.69 -8.63 -9.01
C GLN A 97 -1.66 -9.23 -8.05
N MET A 98 -0.41 -8.78 -8.13
CA MET A 98 0.66 -9.23 -7.22
C MET A 98 0.37 -8.87 -5.77
N TRP A 99 -0.19 -7.69 -5.53
CA TRP A 99 -0.60 -7.27 -4.19
C TRP A 99 -1.75 -8.14 -3.67
N MET A 100 -2.81 -8.34 -4.45
CA MET A 100 -3.96 -9.16 -4.07
C MET A 100 -3.54 -10.60 -3.74
N GLU A 101 -2.72 -11.21 -4.59
CA GLU A 101 -2.22 -12.57 -4.34
C GLU A 101 -1.37 -12.65 -3.08
N SER A 102 -0.56 -11.62 -2.79
CA SER A 102 0.17 -11.55 -1.54
C SER A 102 -0.77 -11.51 -0.34
N GLN A 103 -1.86 -10.73 -0.40
CA GLN A 103 -2.86 -10.69 0.66
C GLN A 103 -3.56 -12.05 0.83
N LEU A 104 -3.86 -12.73 -0.29
CA LEU A 104 -4.54 -14.03 -0.29
C LEU A 104 -3.64 -15.17 0.23
N LEU A 105 -2.37 -15.18 -0.15
CA LEU A 105 -1.42 -16.26 0.18
C LEU A 105 -0.77 -16.10 1.55
N HIS A 106 -0.58 -14.86 1.99
CA HIS A 106 0.22 -14.56 3.18
C HIS A 106 -0.52 -13.78 4.26
N GLY A 107 -1.84 -13.64 4.09
CA GLY A 107 -2.68 -12.84 4.97
C GLY A 107 -2.54 -11.35 4.72
N ALA A 108 -3.45 -10.61 5.33
CA ALA A 108 -3.67 -9.19 5.14
C ALA A 108 -2.62 -8.32 5.83
N ARG A 109 -1.38 -8.37 5.33
CA ARG A 109 -0.22 -7.64 5.86
C ARG A 109 -0.32 -6.15 5.53
N GLY A 110 -0.22 -5.29 6.54
CA GLY A 110 -0.40 -3.84 6.38
C GLY A 110 -1.86 -3.35 6.47
N LEU A 111 -2.83 -4.26 6.54
CA LEU A 111 -4.24 -3.97 6.86
C LEU A 111 -4.55 -4.15 8.36
N GLU A 112 -3.51 -4.44 9.16
CA GLU A 112 -3.55 -4.68 10.61
C GLU A 112 -3.98 -3.47 11.46
N HIS A 113 -4.15 -2.29 10.86
CA HIS A 113 -4.52 -1.04 11.53
C HIS A 113 -5.96 -0.56 11.26
N LEU A 114 -6.86 -1.47 10.87
CA LEU A 114 -8.29 -1.20 10.72
C LEU A 114 -9.09 -1.50 12.00
N THR A 115 -8.51 -1.34 13.19
CA THR A 115 -9.24 -1.45 14.46
C THR A 115 -9.95 -0.13 14.77
N ALA A 116 -11.12 -0.20 15.43
CA ALA A 116 -11.97 0.97 15.69
C ALA A 116 -11.26 2.07 16.51
N ASP A 117 -10.20 1.72 17.25
CA ASP A 117 -9.52 2.59 18.22
C ASP A 117 -8.17 3.16 17.73
N ASP A 118 -7.77 3.01 16.45
CA ASP A 118 -6.52 3.60 15.95
C ASP A 118 -6.64 5.13 15.74
N PRO A 119 -5.78 5.97 16.34
CA PRO A 119 -5.79 7.43 16.15
C PRO A 119 -5.50 7.90 14.72
N ARG A 120 -5.10 7.01 13.80
CA ARG A 120 -4.97 7.30 12.34
C ARG A 120 -6.30 7.26 11.59
N ARG A 121 -7.42 6.98 12.28
CA ARG A 121 -8.78 6.91 11.73
C ARG A 121 -9.32 8.24 11.17
N VAL A 122 -8.61 9.36 11.34
CA VAL A 122 -8.96 10.65 10.70
C VAL A 122 -8.93 10.55 9.15
N ALA A 123 -8.28 9.52 8.59
CA ALA A 123 -8.47 9.11 7.20
C ALA A 123 -8.29 7.58 7.07
N PRO A 124 -9.37 6.78 7.15
CA PRO A 124 -9.32 5.31 7.06
C PRO A 124 -8.65 4.80 5.77
N PHE A 125 -8.64 5.63 4.72
CA PHE A 125 -8.07 5.36 3.41
C PHE A 125 -6.61 5.79 3.25
N ALA A 126 -6.01 6.49 4.22
CA ALA A 126 -4.59 6.88 4.14
C ALA A 126 -3.63 5.73 4.51
N ALA A 127 -4.12 4.73 5.26
CA ALA A 127 -3.34 3.56 5.68
C ALA A 127 -3.51 2.36 4.74
N VAL A 128 -4.57 2.34 3.93
CA VAL A 128 -4.75 1.35 2.87
C VAL A 128 -3.94 1.83 1.66
N PRO A 129 -2.99 1.02 1.13
CA PRO A 129 -2.33 1.37 -0.12
C PRO A 129 -3.41 1.67 -1.16
N ASN A 130 -3.39 2.86 -1.78
CA ASN A 130 -4.36 3.24 -2.80
C ASN A 130 -4.13 2.39 -4.07
N MET A 131 -4.61 1.16 -4.01
CA MET A 131 -4.50 0.14 -5.04
C MET A 131 -5.74 0.16 -5.96
N GLY A 132 -6.59 1.19 -5.88
CA GLY A 132 -7.86 1.23 -6.59
C GLY A 132 -8.81 0.10 -6.19
N LEU A 133 -8.79 -0.31 -4.91
CA LEU A 133 -9.69 -1.36 -4.41
C LEU A 133 -11.13 -0.85 -4.45
N ASN A 134 -12.03 -1.62 -5.06
CA ASN A 134 -13.46 -1.37 -4.94
C ASN A 134 -14.01 -2.00 -3.63
N GLU A 135 -15.19 -1.55 -3.22
CA GLU A 135 -15.87 -2.01 -2.00
C GLU A 135 -16.04 -3.54 -1.95
N ASP A 136 -16.30 -4.16 -3.10
CA ASP A 136 -16.48 -5.61 -3.19
C ASP A 136 -15.19 -6.39 -2.90
N MET A 137 -14.06 -5.93 -3.42
CA MET A 137 -12.75 -6.53 -3.14
C MET A 137 -12.36 -6.35 -1.67
N LEU A 138 -12.68 -5.18 -1.08
CA LEU A 138 -12.43 -4.95 0.35
C LEU A 138 -13.22 -5.93 1.22
N ARG A 139 -14.51 -6.14 0.90
CA ARG A 139 -15.37 -7.10 1.61
C ARG A 139 -14.87 -8.53 1.51
N GLN A 140 -14.37 -8.94 0.34
CA GLN A 140 -13.79 -10.28 0.16
C GLN A 140 -12.52 -10.49 0.99
N LEU A 141 -11.64 -9.48 1.06
CA LEU A 141 -10.45 -9.52 1.91
C LEU A 141 -10.82 -9.59 3.41
N GLN A 142 -11.81 -8.80 3.85
CA GLN A 142 -12.30 -8.81 5.22
C GLN A 142 -12.97 -10.13 5.61
N ALA A 143 -13.75 -10.74 4.71
CA ALA A 143 -14.43 -12.01 4.95
C ALA A 143 -13.44 -13.16 5.17
N ARG A 144 -12.32 -13.17 4.44
CA ARG A 144 -11.24 -14.16 4.61
C ARG A 144 -10.34 -13.89 5.83
N GLN A 145 -10.19 -12.64 6.26
CA GLN A 145 -9.49 -12.31 7.51
C GLN A 145 -10.15 -12.92 8.76
N ARG A 146 -11.44 -13.31 8.69
CA ARG A 146 -12.13 -14.02 9.79
C ARG A 146 -11.87 -15.53 9.84
N VAL A 147 -11.05 -16.09 8.93
CA VAL A 147 -10.57 -17.46 9.08
C VAL A 147 -9.41 -17.45 10.07
N ARG A 148 -9.75 -17.65 11.35
CA ARG A 148 -8.81 -17.93 12.43
C ARG A 148 -8.05 -19.21 12.04
N ILE A 149 -6.79 -19.09 11.62
CA ILE A 149 -5.92 -20.26 11.51
C ILE A 149 -5.57 -20.66 12.94
N GLU A 150 -6.21 -21.70 13.46
CA GLU A 150 -5.68 -22.40 14.61
C GLU A 150 -4.34 -23.03 14.18
N ALA A 151 -3.27 -22.66 14.86
CA ALA A 151 -1.96 -23.26 14.63
C ALA A 151 -2.03 -24.76 14.95
N PRO A 152 -1.43 -25.65 14.14
CA PRO A 152 -1.29 -27.04 14.53
C PRO A 152 -0.07 -27.16 15.45
N ASP A 153 -0.29 -27.14 16.76
CA ASP A 153 0.67 -27.70 17.72
C ASP A 153 -0.10 -28.65 18.63
N SER A 154 0.03 -29.96 18.45
CA SER A 154 1.18 -30.77 18.82
C SER A 154 1.41 -30.73 20.34
N GLY A 155 0.66 -31.56 21.08
CA GLY A 155 0.97 -31.85 22.49
C GLY A 155 -0.22 -32.13 23.40
N ALA A 156 -0.81 -33.33 23.30
CA ALA A 156 -1.36 -34.09 24.44
C ALA A 156 -2.00 -35.40 23.94
N LEU A 157 -1.19 -36.42 23.65
CA LEU A 157 -1.66 -37.80 23.67
C LEU A 157 -0.78 -38.59 24.64
N TYR A 158 -0.99 -38.32 25.93
CA TYR A 158 -0.73 -39.26 27.02
C TYR A 158 -1.79 -39.04 28.07
N THR A 159 -2.84 -39.85 28.05
CA THR A 159 -3.20 -40.71 29.19
C THR A 159 -4.08 -41.85 28.69
N SER A 160 -3.60 -43.05 28.99
CA SER A 160 -4.28 -44.34 28.91
C SER A 160 -5.57 -44.37 29.74
N SER A 161 -6.63 -44.93 29.16
CA SER A 161 -7.64 -45.70 29.89
C SER A 161 -8.23 -46.77 28.97
N LEU A 162 -7.52 -47.91 28.94
CA LEU A 162 -8.01 -49.29 28.97
C LEU A 162 -9.38 -49.61 28.33
N LEU A 163 -9.31 -50.25 27.15
CA LEU A 163 -9.78 -51.61 26.84
C LEU A 163 -11.01 -52.22 27.55
N THR A 164 -11.95 -52.68 26.69
CA THR A 164 -12.65 -53.99 26.71
C THR A 164 -14.13 -54.06 27.16
N SER A 165 -15.01 -54.17 26.16
CA SER A 165 -16.01 -55.24 25.92
C SER A 165 -16.76 -55.91 27.09
N ALA A 166 -18.10 -55.85 27.00
CA ALA A 166 -19.12 -56.90 27.17
C ALA A 166 -19.05 -57.89 28.36
N ASN A 167 -20.08 -57.88 29.21
CA ASN A 167 -21.02 -59.00 29.44
C ASN A 167 -21.95 -58.76 30.66
N VAL A 168 -23.23 -59.12 30.46
CA VAL A 168 -24.39 -59.23 31.39
C VAL A 168 -25.03 -57.94 31.87
#